data_AF-A0A7R9XWM7-F1
#
_entry.id   AF-A0A7R9XWM7-F1
#
_cell.length_a   1.000
_cell.length_b   1.000
_cell.length_c   1.000
_cell.angle_alpha   90.00
_cell.angle_beta   90.00
_cell.angle_gamma   90.00
#
_symmetry.space_group_name_H-M   'P 1'
#
loop_
_entity.id
_entity.type
_entity.pdbx_description
1 polymer ?
#
loop_
_entity_poly.entity_id
_entity_poly.type
_entity_poly.pdbx_seq_one_letter_code
_entity_poly.pdbx_strand_id
1 'polypeptide(L)'
;RFLAHQPLVVAVGSTVFAHGGVLPHHVDYGLERINKETSDWVRGNKGSGPPPVHVSGRESVVWARDYSMPEKTQCDCDVLEASLSKMPGMKRVVVGHTIQAPHGVNAACDGKVLRVDVGMSKGCGDGKPEVLEILDDGRGGVFRLSLDESKAVVRERVAGVAA
;
A
#
# COMPACT_ATOMS: atom_id res chain seq x y z
N ARG A 1 -18.40 3.14 -16.52
CA ARG A 1 -16.98 3.46 -16.21
C ARG A 1 -16.73 3.38 -14.70
N PHE A 2 -16.97 2.22 -14.10
CA PHE A 2 -17.01 2.07 -12.62
C PHE A 2 -15.66 2.31 -11.94
N LEU A 3 -14.58 1.71 -12.48
CA LEU A 3 -13.23 1.82 -11.90
C LEU A 3 -12.64 3.23 -11.95
N ALA A 4 -13.14 4.09 -12.85
CA ALA A 4 -12.60 5.44 -13.04
C ALA A 4 -12.88 6.39 -11.87
N HIS A 5 -13.75 5.99 -10.94
CA HIS A 5 -14.09 6.77 -9.74
C HIS A 5 -13.29 6.34 -8.50
N GLN A 6 -12.51 5.26 -8.60
CA GLN A 6 -11.71 4.77 -7.47
C GLN A 6 -10.43 5.59 -7.34
N PRO A 7 -10.05 5.99 -6.11
CA PRO A 7 -8.79 6.71 -5.91
C PRO A 7 -7.58 5.78 -6.10
N LEU A 8 -6.44 6.36 -6.48
CA LEU A 8 -5.14 5.69 -6.44
C LEU A 8 -4.56 5.66 -5.03
N VAL A 9 -4.81 6.71 -4.25
CA VAL A 9 -4.39 6.86 -2.86
C VAL A 9 -5.58 7.29 -2.01
N VAL A 10 -5.81 6.64 -0.87
CA VAL A 10 -6.85 7.00 0.09
C VAL A 10 -6.28 7.00 1.51
N ALA A 11 -6.74 7.94 2.35
CA ALA A 11 -6.43 7.96 3.77
C ALA A 11 -7.66 7.55 4.58
N VAL A 12 -7.48 6.64 5.54
CA VAL A 12 -8.50 6.22 6.51
C VAL A 12 -7.88 6.28 7.89
N GLY A 13 -8.40 7.14 8.76
CA GLY A 13 -7.74 7.47 10.03
C GLY A 13 -6.35 8.05 9.76
N SER A 14 -5.33 7.49 10.42
CA SER A 14 -3.91 7.85 10.23
C SER A 14 -3.17 6.91 9.26
N THR A 15 -3.90 6.12 8.46
CA THR A 15 -3.33 5.14 7.52
C THR A 15 -3.59 5.55 6.07
N VAL A 16 -2.53 5.63 5.28
CA VAL A 16 -2.59 5.86 3.82
C VAL A 16 -2.56 4.51 3.10
N PHE A 17 -3.38 4.34 2.07
CA PHE A 17 -3.42 3.13 1.24
C PHE A 17 -3.04 3.49 -0.19
N ALA A 18 -2.09 2.75 -0.77
CA ALA A 18 -1.66 2.87 -2.16
C ALA A 18 -1.30 1.49 -2.73
N HIS A 19 -1.33 1.32 -4.06
CA HIS A 19 -0.98 0.02 -4.65
C HIS A 19 0.52 -0.29 -4.52
N GLY A 20 1.40 0.60 -5.01
CA GLY A 20 2.87 0.45 -4.92
C GLY A 20 3.47 1.26 -3.78
N GLY A 21 3.20 2.57 -3.73
CA GLY A 21 3.66 3.42 -2.65
C GLY A 21 3.40 4.91 -2.84
N VAL A 22 3.65 5.70 -1.80
CA VAL A 22 3.58 7.17 -1.81
C VAL A 22 4.98 7.70 -1.50
N LEU A 23 5.56 8.40 -2.46
CA LEU A 23 6.90 8.99 -2.39
C LEU A 23 6.80 10.49 -2.11
N PRO A 24 7.87 11.15 -1.63
CA PRO A 24 7.80 12.55 -1.20
C PRO A 24 7.28 13.49 -2.31
N HIS A 25 7.68 13.25 -3.55
CA HIS A 25 7.24 14.05 -4.70
C HIS A 25 5.75 13.85 -5.05
N HIS A 26 5.14 12.71 -4.70
CA HIS A 26 3.69 12.53 -4.82
C HIS A 26 2.93 13.40 -3.83
N VAL A 27 3.44 13.51 -2.60
CA VAL A 27 2.86 14.34 -1.55
C VAL A 27 2.97 15.82 -1.94
N ASP A 28 4.15 16.25 -2.39
CA ASP A 28 4.39 17.63 -2.84
C ASP A 28 3.49 18.01 -4.04
N TYR A 29 3.26 17.08 -4.96
CA TYR A 29 2.39 17.32 -6.11
C TYR A 29 0.89 17.41 -5.74
N GLY A 30 0.49 16.71 -4.67
CA GLY A 30 -0.86 16.66 -4.14
C GLY A 30 -1.62 15.38 -4.50
N LEU A 31 -1.89 14.55 -3.50
CA LEU A 31 -2.53 13.23 -3.69
C LEU A 31 -3.95 13.31 -4.27
N GLU A 32 -4.74 14.31 -3.85
CA GLU A 32 -6.08 14.54 -4.40
C GLU A 32 -6.02 14.91 -5.89
N ARG A 33 -5.02 15.69 -6.26
CA ARG A 33 -4.77 16.06 -7.66
C ARG A 33 -4.40 14.84 -8.50
N ILE A 34 -3.53 13.97 -7.99
CA ILE A 34 -3.17 12.69 -8.63
C ILE A 34 -4.43 11.83 -8.87
N ASN A 35 -5.28 11.70 -7.85
CA ASN A 35 -6.53 10.95 -7.96
C ASN A 35 -7.45 11.55 -9.04
N LYS A 36 -7.62 12.88 -9.04
CA LYS A 36 -8.47 13.58 -10.00
C LYS A 36 -7.97 13.46 -11.44
N GLU A 37 -6.69 13.71 -11.68
CA GLU A 37 -6.10 13.67 -13.02
C GLU A 37 -6.14 12.26 -13.61
N THR A 38 -5.87 11.24 -12.78
CA THR A 38 -6.02 9.84 -13.20
C THR A 38 -7.47 9.49 -13.50
N SER A 39 -8.41 9.89 -12.64
CA SER A 39 -9.84 9.68 -12.88
C SER A 39 -10.30 10.33 -14.19
N ASP A 40 -9.87 11.57 -14.46
CA ASP A 40 -10.18 12.28 -15.70
C ASP A 40 -9.61 11.56 -16.93
N TRP A 41 -8.39 11.01 -16.82
CA TRP A 41 -7.77 10.23 -17.89
C TRP A 41 -8.48 8.90 -18.16
N VAL A 42 -8.81 8.09 -17.14
CA VAL A 42 -9.57 6.84 -17.31
C VAL A 42 -10.99 7.14 -17.83
N ARG A 43 -11.55 8.30 -17.47
CA ARG A 43 -12.80 8.82 -18.04
C ARG A 43 -12.65 9.43 -19.43
N GLY A 44 -11.47 9.42 -20.04
CA GLY A 44 -11.26 9.93 -21.40
C GLY A 44 -11.63 11.41 -21.55
N ASN A 45 -11.80 12.14 -20.44
CA ASN A 45 -12.18 13.56 -20.44
C ASN A 45 -11.04 14.45 -20.97
N LYS A 46 -9.83 13.90 -21.07
CA LYS A 46 -8.61 14.56 -21.54
C LYS A 46 -8.18 14.12 -22.95
N GLY A 47 -9.00 13.36 -23.67
CA GLY A 47 -8.65 12.79 -24.98
C GLY A 47 -7.70 11.59 -24.89
N SER A 48 -7.15 11.15 -26.02
CA SER A 48 -6.30 9.96 -26.16
C SER A 48 -4.82 10.19 -25.78
N GLY A 49 -4.57 11.05 -24.80
CA GLY A 49 -3.21 11.34 -24.34
C GLY A 49 -2.57 10.17 -23.58
N PRO A 50 -1.24 10.21 -23.37
CA PRO A 50 -0.54 9.21 -22.58
C PRO A 50 -1.08 9.16 -21.14
N PRO A 51 -0.92 8.03 -20.44
CA PRO A 51 -1.28 7.92 -19.03
C PRO A 51 -0.51 8.95 -18.18
N PRO A 52 -1.12 9.50 -17.11
CA PRO A 52 -0.41 10.33 -16.15
C PRO A 52 0.85 9.62 -15.61
N VAL A 53 1.91 10.38 -15.34
CA VAL A 53 3.18 9.84 -14.83
C VAL A 53 2.98 9.04 -13.52
N HIS A 54 1.98 9.43 -12.72
CA HIS A 54 1.59 8.79 -11.46
C HIS A 54 0.99 7.37 -11.61
N VAL A 55 0.84 6.86 -12.83
CA VAL A 55 0.46 5.45 -13.09
C VAL A 55 1.37 4.71 -14.09
N SER A 56 2.39 5.35 -14.66
CA SER A 56 3.19 4.78 -15.75
C SER A 56 4.68 4.63 -15.44
N GLY A 57 5.25 5.40 -14.50
CA GLY A 57 6.66 5.31 -14.11
C GLY A 57 6.95 4.28 -13.02
N ARG A 58 8.21 3.83 -12.90
CA ARG A 58 8.66 2.92 -11.81
C ARG A 58 8.42 3.49 -10.42
N GLU A 59 8.58 4.80 -10.27
CA GLU A 59 8.36 5.52 -9.02
C GLU A 59 6.91 5.95 -8.83
N SER A 60 6.02 5.58 -9.74
CA SER A 60 4.62 6.02 -9.67
C SER A 60 3.85 5.35 -8.54
N VAL A 61 2.72 5.93 -8.15
CA VAL A 61 1.92 5.46 -7.00
C VAL A 61 1.57 3.97 -7.07
N VAL A 62 1.40 3.44 -8.28
CA VAL A 62 0.99 2.06 -8.53
C VAL A 62 2.16 1.11 -8.79
N TRP A 63 3.39 1.61 -8.95
CA TRP A 63 4.56 0.79 -9.31
C TRP A 63 5.73 0.90 -8.33
N ALA A 64 5.74 1.93 -7.47
CA ALA A 64 6.82 2.16 -6.51
C ALA A 64 7.04 0.94 -5.62
N ARG A 65 8.31 0.67 -5.28
CA ARG A 65 8.70 -0.49 -4.46
C ARG A 65 9.64 -0.14 -3.31
N ASP A 66 10.02 1.12 -3.20
CA ASP A 66 11.14 1.67 -2.42
C ASP A 66 11.20 1.14 -0.98
N TYR A 67 10.05 1.07 -0.30
CA TYR A 67 9.95 0.58 1.08
C TYR A 67 9.14 -0.74 1.19
N SER A 68 8.92 -1.44 0.08
CA SER A 68 8.10 -2.66 0.01
C SER A 68 8.88 -3.94 -0.28
N MET A 69 10.16 -3.84 -0.64
CA MET A 69 10.99 -5.01 -0.93
C MET A 69 11.06 -5.96 0.30
N PRO A 70 10.92 -7.29 0.11
CA PRO A 70 10.99 -8.25 1.22
C PRO A 70 12.38 -8.26 1.87
N GLU A 71 13.43 -8.11 1.06
CA GLU A 71 14.80 -8.00 1.55
C GLU A 71 14.99 -6.67 2.30
N LYS A 72 15.31 -6.76 3.59
CA LYS A 72 15.48 -5.60 4.46
C LYS A 72 16.50 -4.58 3.92
N THR A 73 17.53 -5.05 3.22
CA THR A 73 18.59 -4.19 2.63
C THR A 73 18.08 -3.34 1.45
N GLN A 74 16.92 -3.66 0.88
CA GLN A 74 16.30 -2.94 -0.23
C GLN A 74 15.05 -2.17 0.21
N CYS A 75 14.76 -2.12 1.51
CA CYS A 75 13.65 -1.38 2.08
C CYS A 75 14.14 -0.01 2.55
N ASP A 76 13.80 1.04 1.81
CA ASP A 76 14.20 2.42 2.07
C ASP A 76 13.23 3.09 3.07
N CYS A 77 13.52 2.92 4.36
CA CYS A 77 12.72 3.53 5.41
C CYS A 77 12.86 5.05 5.50
N ASP A 78 13.94 5.63 4.98
CA ASP A 78 14.16 7.07 5.00
C ASP A 78 13.23 7.76 4.00
N VAL A 79 13.04 7.18 2.83
CA VAL A 79 12.05 7.65 1.84
C VAL A 79 10.63 7.58 2.39
N LEU A 80 10.27 6.50 3.09
CA LEU A 80 8.97 6.37 3.73
C LEU A 80 8.74 7.45 4.80
N GLU A 81 9.74 7.68 5.66
CA GLU A 81 9.68 8.70 6.71
C GLU A 81 9.56 10.11 6.10
N ALA A 82 10.31 10.38 5.03
CA ALA A 82 10.21 11.63 4.28
C ALA A 82 8.81 11.84 3.68
N SER A 83 8.16 10.79 3.17
CA SER A 83 6.77 10.88 2.70
C SER A 83 5.79 11.17 3.84
N LEU A 84 5.88 10.42 4.94
CA LEU A 84 4.97 10.55 6.09
C LEU A 84 5.10 11.91 6.78
N SER A 85 6.33 12.43 6.93
CA SER A 85 6.57 13.74 7.53
C SER A 85 5.90 14.89 6.76
N LYS A 86 5.64 14.71 5.46
CA LYS A 86 4.92 15.66 4.61
C LYS A 86 3.40 15.50 4.65
N MET A 87 2.87 14.50 5.36
CA MET A 87 1.44 14.21 5.48
C MET A 87 0.98 14.33 6.95
N PRO A 88 0.65 15.54 7.43
CA PRO A 88 0.26 15.76 8.82
C PRO A 88 -0.84 14.80 9.29
N GLY A 89 -0.61 14.16 10.43
CA GLY A 89 -1.56 13.21 11.03
C GLY A 89 -1.48 11.77 10.49
N MET A 90 -0.72 11.52 9.42
CA MET A 90 -0.50 10.16 8.92
C MET A 90 0.64 9.47 9.68
N LYS A 91 0.44 8.20 10.02
CA LYS A 91 1.39 7.39 10.80
C LYS A 91 1.99 6.24 10.01
N ARG A 92 1.27 5.74 9.00
CA ARG A 92 1.67 4.55 8.26
C ARG A 92 1.10 4.51 6.85
N VAL A 93 1.70 3.69 6.01
CA VAL A 93 1.24 3.37 4.66
C VAL A 93 0.98 1.86 4.53
N VAL A 94 -0.12 1.48 3.90
CA VAL A 94 -0.42 0.10 3.48
C VAL A 94 -0.16 0.00 1.99
N VAL A 95 0.64 -0.99 1.58
CA VAL A 95 1.01 -1.21 0.17
C VAL A 95 0.87 -2.68 -0.25
N GLY A 96 0.55 -2.87 -1.53
CA GLY A 96 0.59 -4.17 -2.21
C GLY A 96 1.76 -4.23 -3.19
N HIS A 97 1.50 -4.74 -4.40
CA HIS A 97 2.38 -4.73 -5.59
C HIS A 97 3.67 -5.57 -5.51
N THR A 98 4.30 -5.61 -4.34
CA THR A 98 5.49 -6.40 -4.04
C THR A 98 5.12 -7.59 -3.20
N ILE A 99 5.19 -8.77 -3.80
CA ILE A 99 4.88 -10.04 -3.15
C ILE A 99 5.81 -10.25 -1.96
N GLN A 100 5.22 -10.51 -0.80
CA GLN A 100 5.90 -10.65 0.48
C GLN A 100 6.23 -12.10 0.84
N ALA A 101 6.47 -12.96 -0.15
CA ALA A 101 6.82 -14.35 0.10
C ALA A 101 8.23 -14.44 0.74
N PRO A 102 8.45 -15.40 1.66
CA PRO A 102 7.50 -16.37 2.20
C PRO A 102 6.72 -15.86 3.43
N HIS A 103 6.82 -14.57 3.77
CA HIS A 103 6.40 -14.03 5.07
C HIS A 103 4.90 -13.69 5.18
N GLY A 104 4.21 -13.51 4.05
CA GLY A 104 2.81 -13.08 4.03
C GLY A 104 2.64 -11.60 4.43
N VAL A 105 1.47 -11.23 4.94
CA VAL A 105 1.19 -9.90 5.48
C VAL A 105 2.15 -9.61 6.63
N ASN A 106 2.87 -8.50 6.52
CA ASN A 106 3.90 -8.13 7.48
C ASN A 106 4.08 -6.61 7.58
N ALA A 107 5.04 -6.18 8.39
CA ALA A 107 5.42 -4.78 8.53
C ALA A 107 6.92 -4.56 8.34
N ALA A 108 7.30 -3.31 8.02
CA ALA A 108 8.68 -2.81 8.07
C ALA A 108 8.70 -1.36 8.57
N CYS A 109 9.92 -0.82 8.74
CA CYS A 109 10.15 0.56 9.18
C CYS A 109 9.40 0.91 10.48
N ASP A 110 9.57 0.06 11.51
CA ASP A 110 8.91 0.20 12.82
C ASP A 110 7.37 0.28 12.75
N GLY A 111 6.79 -0.46 11.79
CA GLY A 111 5.35 -0.53 11.60
C GLY A 111 4.78 0.63 10.79
N LYS A 112 5.62 1.51 10.24
CA LYS A 112 5.19 2.62 9.38
C LYS A 112 4.83 2.18 7.97
N VAL A 113 5.26 0.99 7.53
CA VAL A 113 4.69 0.34 6.34
C VAL A 113 4.14 -1.04 6.69
N LEU A 114 2.92 -1.30 6.20
CA LEU A 114 2.27 -2.60 6.21
C LEU A 114 2.22 -3.12 4.77
N ARG A 115 2.81 -4.29 4.51
CA ARG A 115 2.97 -4.87 3.18
C ARG A 115 2.03 -6.08 3.08
N VAL A 116 1.05 -6.01 2.17
CA VAL A 116 -0.11 -6.93 2.18
C VAL A 116 -0.23 -7.82 0.94
N ASP A 117 0.67 -7.69 -0.03
CA ASP A 117 0.63 -8.54 -1.23
C ASP A 117 1.23 -9.92 -0.93
N VAL A 118 0.37 -10.93 -0.84
CA VAL A 118 0.75 -12.33 -0.62
C VAL A 118 0.92 -13.13 -1.91
N GLY A 119 0.82 -12.49 -3.08
CA GLY A 119 0.95 -13.19 -4.37
C GLY A 119 -0.19 -14.16 -4.65
N MET A 120 -1.42 -13.81 -4.24
CA MET A 120 -2.60 -14.69 -4.27
C MET A 120 -2.98 -15.24 -5.66
N SER A 121 -2.60 -14.55 -6.74
CA SER A 121 -2.86 -15.03 -8.09
C SER A 121 -2.00 -16.27 -8.41
N LYS A 122 -2.60 -17.27 -9.05
CA LYS A 122 -1.91 -18.45 -9.62
C LYS A 122 -0.73 -18.09 -10.52
N GLY A 123 -0.82 -16.97 -11.24
CA GLY A 123 0.23 -16.50 -12.15
C GLY A 123 1.37 -15.74 -11.48
N CYS A 124 1.27 -15.47 -10.17
CA CYS A 124 2.24 -14.67 -9.42
C CYS A 124 2.98 -15.51 -8.38
N GLY A 125 2.24 -16.15 -7.48
CA GLY A 125 2.83 -16.98 -6.43
C GLY A 125 1.91 -18.08 -5.89
N ASP A 126 0.64 -18.13 -6.32
CA ASP A 126 -0.38 -19.04 -5.79
C ASP A 126 -0.45 -19.01 -4.24
N GLY A 127 -0.21 -17.83 -3.67
CA GLY A 127 -0.16 -17.62 -2.23
C GLY A 127 -1.53 -17.78 -1.58
N LYS A 128 -1.56 -18.32 -0.36
CA LYS A 128 -2.80 -18.40 0.42
C LYS A 128 -3.28 -16.98 0.79
N PRO A 129 -4.59 -16.68 0.72
CA PRO A 129 -5.10 -15.38 1.11
C PRO A 129 -4.83 -15.06 2.58
N GLU A 130 -4.44 -13.82 2.86
CA GLU A 130 -4.34 -13.26 4.20
C GLU A 130 -5.03 -11.89 4.25
N VAL A 131 -5.48 -11.47 5.42
CA VAL A 131 -6.20 -10.22 5.64
C VAL A 131 -5.46 -9.37 6.67
N LEU A 132 -5.28 -8.08 6.36
CA LEU A 132 -4.82 -7.10 7.32
C LEU A 132 -6.03 -6.51 8.08
N GLU A 133 -6.00 -6.58 9.40
CA GLU A 133 -6.97 -5.95 10.29
C GLU A 133 -6.30 -4.84 11.11
N ILE A 134 -6.85 -3.62 11.06
CA ILE A 134 -6.40 -2.47 11.86
C ILE A 134 -7.57 -2.02 12.73
N LEU A 135 -7.45 -2.17 14.05
CA LEU A 135 -8.50 -1.79 15.00
C LEU A 135 -8.20 -0.43 15.63
N ASP A 136 -9.21 0.44 15.73
CA ASP A 136 -9.14 1.75 16.39
C ASP A 136 -7.94 2.59 15.94
N ASP A 137 -7.71 2.68 14.63
CA ASP A 137 -6.57 3.41 14.05
C ASP A 137 -5.20 2.89 14.54
N GLY A 138 -5.14 1.59 14.86
CA GLY A 138 -3.98 0.89 15.41
C GLY A 138 -4.01 0.70 16.92
N ARG A 139 -4.77 1.49 17.68
CA ARG A 139 -4.81 1.40 19.15
C ARG A 139 -5.35 0.07 19.67
N GLY A 140 -6.31 -0.52 18.94
CA GLY A 140 -6.83 -1.86 19.21
C GLY A 140 -5.90 -2.98 18.74
N GLY A 141 -4.80 -2.63 18.08
CA GLY A 141 -3.82 -3.52 17.47
C GLY A 141 -3.95 -3.65 15.95
N VAL A 142 -2.90 -4.22 15.36
CA VAL A 142 -2.81 -4.56 13.95
C VAL A 142 -2.55 -6.06 13.83
N PHE A 143 -3.38 -6.76 13.07
CA PHE A 143 -3.40 -8.21 12.97
C PHE A 143 -3.35 -8.68 11.53
N ARG A 144 -2.74 -9.85 11.31
CA ARG A 144 -2.93 -10.64 10.11
C ARG A 144 -3.89 -11.78 10.42
N LEU A 145 -4.83 -12.03 9.52
CA LEU A 145 -5.73 -13.16 9.58
C LEU A 145 -5.44 -14.09 8.41
N SER A 146 -5.37 -15.39 8.67
CA SER A 146 -5.12 -16.43 7.68
C SER A 146 -6.00 -17.64 7.95
N LEU A 147 -6.05 -18.59 7.01
CA LEU A 147 -6.73 -19.87 7.19
C LEU A 147 -5.71 -20.95 7.55
N ASP A 148 -5.95 -21.68 8.62
CA ASP A 148 -5.20 -22.91 8.92
C ASP A 148 -5.62 -24.08 8.01
N GLU A 149 -5.02 -25.26 8.24
CA GLU A 149 -5.31 -26.46 7.47
C GLU A 149 -6.76 -26.94 7.59
N SER A 150 -7.42 -26.62 8.71
CA SER A 150 -8.84 -26.91 8.96
C SER A 150 -9.80 -25.86 8.39
N LYS A 151 -9.26 -24.81 7.75
CA LYS A 151 -9.99 -23.61 7.28
C LYS A 151 -10.57 -22.77 8.43
N ALA A 152 -10.04 -22.90 9.63
CA ALA A 152 -10.35 -21.97 10.71
C ALA A 152 -9.55 -20.68 10.52
N VAL A 153 -10.15 -19.55 10.92
CA VAL A 153 -9.46 -18.25 10.90
C VAL A 153 -8.48 -18.18 12.06
N VAL A 154 -7.20 -18.06 11.74
CA VAL A 154 -6.14 -17.77 12.69
C VAL A 154 -5.88 -16.27 12.65
N ARG A 155 -5.81 -15.65 13.83
CA ARG A 155 -5.58 -14.21 13.99
C ARG A 155 -4.31 -13.98 14.80
N GLU A 156 -3.34 -13.32 14.19
CA GLU A 156 -2.02 -13.07 14.78
C GLU A 156 -1.69 -11.58 14.75
N ARG A 157 -1.00 -11.07 15.77
CA ARG A 157 -0.53 -9.68 15.75
C ARG A 157 0.59 -9.53 14.72
N VAL A 158 0.55 -8.46 13.92
CA VAL A 158 1.65 -8.14 12.99
C VAL A 158 2.85 -7.67 13.81
N ALA A 159 3.98 -8.37 13.68
CA ALA A 159 5.21 -8.05 14.40
C ALA A 159 5.77 -6.68 13.98
N GLY A 160 6.41 -5.98 14.92
CA GLY A 160 7.04 -4.68 14.66
C GLY A 160 6.08 -3.49 14.57
N VAL A 161 4.77 -3.69 14.78
CA VAL A 161 3.78 -2.60 14.83
C VAL A 161 3.45 -2.29 16.29
N ALA A 162 3.74 -1.08 16.74
CA ALA A 162 3.36 -0.62 18.07
C ALA A 162 1.83 -0.62 18.24
N ALA A 163 1.37 -0.89 19.47
CA ALA A 163 -0.03 -0.74 19.87
C ALA A 163 -0.41 0.74 19.95
#